data_AF-A0A2E7CH39-F1
#
_entry.id   AF-A0A2E7CH39-F1
#
_cell.length_a   1.000
_cell.length_b   1.000
_cell.length_c   1.000
_cell.angle_alpha   90.00
_cell.angle_beta   90.00
_cell.angle_gamma   90.00
#
_symmetry.space_group_name_H-M   'P 1'
#
loop_
_entity.id
_entity.type
_entity.pdbx_description
1 polymer ?
#
loop_
_entity_poly.entity_id
_entity_poly.type
_entity_poly.pdbx_seq_one_letter_code
_entity_poly.pdbx_strand_id
1 'polypeptide(L)'
;MISLLFFLSCNGSSELPSPEPIPSQIKEKTPDPQTDFKNRDQGQKHPPLPANNPIWEWDAQSFVPDFGWFGEHSWMDVRMRVAGHLSAAARDLARHAAISGNYNLAAQRYNEAHQMLKDIPSPSKGFSAQINEHLKEALQRDEHWMRLLDSKKFNESISIPKESFSHMRDRYFKLALLYDQNPKDPDLEIKLKQFQNDLIPHLQLREDLKIDQFSDFIDRHHLRVRLYEAYLDSLDPIAPTERWGYWQPVEIIRQALLLGWSAQLMGGNDWSEYVSTHTKQKTDSPQSMPVSAILWPSKLGTIVRSPDQNISFSPEELGALPTGDSLIDIAAHPGPKAIGTLERLGLNDPKHYSWLDQLGNTLKDSLLKTPKETLNICKKAITTLDSYDHGSRFYNVKQLRNSCVRQLALSKHYDLAYELLEENFPLHHQDWACPNRAGILHAISGRLMLMEISEVQANNKAEQKLNQAISEGLAFLKQVTLAEQGKINGPRPPAMGREGRKDHTQQPFHKPQPALRKPPENRSHSQQ
;
A
#
# COMPACT_ATOMS: atom_id res chain seq x y z
N MET A 1 2.05 -50.63 21.12
CA MET A 1 1.61 -49.70 22.18
C MET A 1 0.57 -48.79 21.57
N ILE A 2 -0.69 -49.14 21.80
CA ILE A 2 -1.90 -48.49 21.30
C ILE A 2 -2.67 -48.15 22.58
N SER A 3 -3.01 -46.88 22.78
CA SER A 3 -3.95 -46.47 23.82
C SER A 3 -5.08 -45.65 23.20
N LEU A 4 -6.18 -46.36 22.98
CA LEU A 4 -7.54 -45.89 22.81
C LEU A 4 -8.26 -46.12 24.15
N LEU A 5 -9.12 -45.21 24.62
CA LEU A 5 -10.25 -45.36 25.59
C LEU A 5 -10.42 -44.05 26.38
N PHE A 6 -11.60 -43.61 26.83
CA PHE A 6 -13.02 -43.75 26.48
C PHE A 6 -13.74 -42.79 27.46
N PHE A 7 -14.95 -42.35 27.11
CA PHE A 7 -15.84 -41.54 27.94
C PHE A 7 -16.26 -42.20 29.26
N LEU A 8 -16.45 -41.40 30.32
CA LEU A 8 -17.47 -41.65 31.34
C LEU A 8 -18.06 -40.31 31.84
N SER A 9 -19.38 -40.33 31.98
CA SER A 9 -20.28 -39.26 32.40
C SER A 9 -20.33 -39.11 33.92
N CYS A 10 -20.80 -37.94 34.38
CA CYS A 10 -21.50 -37.81 35.65
C CYS A 10 -22.71 -36.88 35.46
N ASN A 11 -23.88 -37.43 35.75
CA ASN A 11 -25.14 -36.71 35.91
C ASN A 11 -25.07 -35.83 37.17
N GLY A 12 -25.49 -34.58 37.04
CA GLY A 12 -25.79 -33.69 38.15
C GLY A 12 -26.95 -32.79 37.77
N SER A 13 -28.16 -33.21 38.10
CA SER A 13 -29.39 -32.44 38.00
C SER A 13 -29.39 -31.31 39.03
N SER A 14 -29.36 -30.07 38.55
CA SER A 14 -29.71 -28.88 39.34
C SER A 14 -30.67 -28.01 38.53
N GLU A 15 -31.83 -27.77 39.11
CA GLU A 15 -32.96 -27.00 38.60
C GLU A 15 -32.52 -25.61 38.09
N LEU A 16 -32.90 -25.29 36.86
CA LEU A 16 -32.77 -23.94 36.31
C LEU A 16 -34.01 -23.12 36.71
N PRO A 17 -33.84 -21.92 37.29
CA PRO A 17 -34.95 -21.00 37.46
C PRO A 17 -35.40 -20.45 36.10
N SER A 18 -36.71 -20.39 35.90
CA SER A 18 -37.34 -19.75 34.74
C SER A 18 -36.83 -18.32 34.55
N PRO A 19 -36.45 -17.92 33.32
CA PRO A 19 -36.01 -16.57 33.05
C PRO A 19 -37.19 -15.60 33.19
N GLU A 20 -36.99 -14.55 33.99
CA GLU A 20 -37.86 -13.38 34.02
C GLU A 20 -37.95 -12.75 32.62
N PRO A 21 -39.13 -12.27 32.20
CA PRO A 21 -39.29 -11.61 30.92
C PRO A 21 -38.53 -10.28 30.91
N ILE A 22 -37.47 -10.23 30.09
CA ILE A 22 -36.70 -9.02 29.81
C ILE A 22 -37.64 -7.98 29.17
N PRO A 23 -37.73 -6.75 29.70
CA PRO A 23 -38.53 -5.68 29.11
C PRO A 23 -38.08 -5.39 27.68
N SER A 24 -38.92 -5.77 26.73
CA SER A 24 -38.73 -5.52 25.31
C SER A 24 -39.04 -4.04 25.04
N GLN A 25 -38.05 -3.16 25.16
CA GLN A 25 -38.05 -1.82 24.55
C GLN A 25 -36.74 -1.05 24.80
N ILE A 26 -35.64 -1.56 24.25
CA ILE A 26 -34.59 -0.65 23.76
C ILE A 26 -34.84 -0.56 22.26
N LYS A 27 -35.46 0.55 21.83
CA LYS A 27 -35.41 0.96 20.43
C LYS A 27 -33.93 1.22 20.12
N GLU A 28 -33.22 0.22 19.62
CA GLU A 28 -32.03 0.44 18.83
C GLU A 28 -32.46 1.37 17.69
N LYS A 29 -32.10 2.65 17.80
CA LYS A 29 -32.01 3.50 16.62
C LYS A 29 -30.86 2.91 15.81
N THR A 30 -31.20 2.04 14.86
CA THR A 30 -30.34 1.77 13.71
C THR A 30 -29.98 3.15 13.14
N PRO A 31 -28.70 3.55 13.12
CA PRO A 31 -28.31 4.78 12.46
C PRO A 31 -28.79 4.66 11.02
N ASP A 32 -29.56 5.63 10.56
CA ASP A 32 -30.01 5.70 9.18
C ASP A 32 -28.76 5.64 8.27
N PRO A 33 -28.57 4.62 7.43
CA PRO A 33 -27.39 4.51 6.57
C PRO A 33 -27.38 5.56 5.45
N GLN A 34 -28.36 6.47 5.43
CA GLN A 34 -28.68 7.36 4.32
C GLN A 34 -28.43 8.84 4.64
N THR A 35 -27.28 9.21 5.18
CA THR A 35 -26.78 10.53 4.85
C THR A 35 -26.14 10.46 3.47
N ASP A 36 -26.82 10.99 2.46
CA ASP A 36 -26.18 11.42 1.21
C ASP A 36 -24.81 12.00 1.54
N PHE A 37 -23.74 11.47 0.91
CA PHE A 37 -22.39 12.01 1.00
C PHE A 37 -22.39 13.42 0.37
N LYS A 38 -23.01 14.39 1.03
CA LYS A 38 -22.85 15.80 0.70
C LYS A 38 -21.38 16.12 0.91
N ASN A 39 -20.72 16.59 -0.15
CA ASN A 39 -19.34 17.05 -0.14
C ASN A 39 -19.15 18.03 1.03
N ARG A 40 -18.60 17.55 2.15
CA ARG A 40 -18.37 18.38 3.34
C ARG A 40 -17.26 19.41 3.08
N ASP A 41 -16.41 19.13 2.10
CA ASP A 41 -15.24 19.93 1.75
C ASP A 41 -15.51 20.98 0.66
N GLN A 42 -16.77 21.09 0.17
CA GLN A 42 -17.21 22.10 -0.81
C GLN A 42 -16.28 22.28 -2.03
N GLY A 43 -15.57 21.22 -2.46
CA GLY A 43 -14.63 21.27 -3.58
C GLY A 43 -13.33 22.06 -3.30
N GLN A 44 -13.03 22.40 -2.05
CA GLN A 44 -11.83 23.17 -1.71
C GLN A 44 -10.59 22.28 -1.67
N LYS A 45 -9.51 22.70 -2.33
CA LYS A 45 -8.17 22.17 -2.04
C LYS A 45 -7.85 22.51 -0.58
N HIS A 46 -7.39 21.53 0.20
CA HIS A 46 -7.02 21.76 1.59
C HIS A 46 -6.01 22.92 1.68
N PRO A 47 -6.21 23.89 2.59
CA PRO A 47 -5.19 24.89 2.86
C PRO A 47 -3.89 24.21 3.28
N PRO A 48 -2.72 24.87 3.12
CA PRO A 48 -1.45 24.32 3.55
C PRO A 48 -1.52 23.84 5.00
N LEU A 49 -0.99 22.66 5.29
CA LEU A 49 -0.98 22.11 6.64
C LEU A 49 -0.17 23.04 7.57
N PRO A 50 -0.78 23.57 8.65
CA PRO A 50 -0.15 24.59 9.47
C PRO A 50 1.05 24.03 10.25
N ALA A 51 2.14 24.78 10.31
CA ALA A 51 3.37 24.36 10.94
C ALA A 51 3.28 24.29 12.48
N ASN A 52 2.42 25.12 13.08
CA ASN A 52 2.32 25.31 14.53
C ASN A 52 0.99 24.77 15.10
N ASN A 53 0.47 23.66 14.56
CA ASN A 53 -0.72 23.03 15.09
C ASN A 53 -0.40 22.29 16.41
N PRO A 54 -1.11 22.53 17.53
CA PRO A 54 -0.90 21.81 18.79
C PRO A 54 -1.01 20.29 18.65
N ILE A 55 -1.72 19.82 17.62
CA ILE A 55 -1.83 18.40 17.32
C ILE A 55 -0.48 17.73 17.07
N TRP A 56 0.51 18.50 16.64
CA TRP A 56 1.86 18.02 16.35
C TRP A 56 2.66 17.63 17.58
N GLU A 57 2.29 18.12 18.77
CA GLU A 57 2.94 17.79 20.03
C GLU A 57 2.18 16.71 20.82
N TRP A 58 0.97 16.36 20.35
CA TRP A 58 0.12 15.41 21.04
C TRP A 58 0.48 13.96 20.68
N ASP A 59 0.83 13.18 21.70
CA ASP A 59 1.08 11.75 21.57
C ASP A 59 -0.10 10.91 22.03
N ALA A 60 -0.75 10.24 21.07
CA ALA A 60 -1.84 9.32 21.35
C ALA A 60 -1.38 8.05 22.08
N GLN A 61 -0.11 7.65 21.91
CA GLN A 61 0.51 6.41 22.43
C GLN A 61 -0.22 5.10 22.07
N SER A 62 -1.36 5.18 21.40
CA SER A 62 -2.33 4.10 21.25
C SER A 62 -3.40 4.48 20.21
N PHE A 63 -4.34 3.56 19.98
CA PHE A 63 -5.48 3.76 19.09
C PHE A 63 -6.36 4.94 19.53
N VAL A 64 -6.70 5.83 18.59
CA VAL A 64 -7.61 6.97 18.80
C VAL A 64 -9.03 6.62 18.29
N PRO A 65 -10.08 6.61 19.14
CA PRO A 65 -11.45 6.31 18.74
C PRO A 65 -12.14 7.51 18.06
N ASP A 66 -11.51 8.05 17.02
CA ASP A 66 -12.05 9.11 16.15
C ASP A 66 -11.66 8.83 14.70
N PHE A 67 -12.63 8.60 13.81
CA PHE A 67 -12.31 8.38 12.39
C PHE A 67 -11.71 9.63 11.73
N GLY A 68 -12.03 10.84 12.24
CA GLY A 68 -11.50 12.10 11.75
C GLY A 68 -10.01 12.27 12.06
N TRP A 69 -9.52 11.64 13.13
CA TRP A 69 -8.08 11.55 13.44
C TRP A 69 -7.29 10.89 12.29
N PHE A 70 -7.91 9.93 11.63
CA PHE A 70 -7.32 9.22 10.49
C PHE A 70 -7.53 9.92 9.14
N GLY A 71 -8.12 11.12 9.15
CA GLY A 71 -8.45 11.88 7.96
C GLY A 71 -9.59 11.28 7.14
N GLU A 72 -10.48 10.53 7.79
CA GLU A 72 -11.63 9.86 7.15
C GLU A 72 -12.96 10.45 7.63
N HIS A 73 -14.04 10.13 6.91
CA HIS A 73 -15.40 10.62 7.23
C HIS A 73 -16.27 9.59 7.94
N SER A 74 -15.81 8.34 8.04
CA SER A 74 -16.51 7.26 8.71
C SER A 74 -15.53 6.17 9.17
N TRP A 75 -15.94 5.36 10.14
CA TRP A 75 -15.20 4.14 10.49
C TRP A 75 -15.10 3.16 9.34
N MET A 76 -16.04 3.21 8.40
CA MET A 76 -16.01 2.35 7.23
C MET A 76 -14.85 2.67 6.30
N ASP A 77 -14.59 3.96 6.06
CA ASP A 77 -13.47 4.38 5.23
C ASP A 77 -12.13 4.03 5.89
N VAL A 78 -12.07 4.09 7.23
CA VAL A 78 -10.93 3.58 8.02
C VAL A 78 -10.75 2.07 7.81
N ARG A 79 -11.82 1.26 7.94
CA ARG A 79 -11.77 -0.20 7.70
C ARG A 79 -11.26 -0.51 6.30
N MET A 80 -11.67 0.27 5.31
CA MET A 80 -11.28 0.04 3.93
C MET A 80 -9.82 0.31 3.63
N ARG A 81 -9.20 1.29 4.29
CA ARG A 81 -7.74 1.42 4.22
C ARG A 81 -7.06 0.17 4.75
N VAL A 82 -7.46 -0.28 5.93
CA VAL A 82 -6.89 -1.49 6.55
C VAL A 82 -7.11 -2.73 5.68
N ALA A 83 -8.28 -2.88 5.05
CA ALA A 83 -8.59 -3.96 4.11
C ALA A 83 -7.62 -4.00 2.92
N GLY A 84 -7.23 -2.85 2.36
CA GLY A 84 -6.22 -2.77 1.32
C GLY A 84 -4.86 -3.33 1.79
N HIS A 85 -4.41 -2.95 2.98
CA HIS A 85 -3.13 -3.40 3.53
C HIS A 85 -3.13 -4.89 3.85
N LEU A 86 -4.24 -5.41 4.40
CA LEU A 86 -4.45 -6.84 4.64
C LEU A 86 -4.39 -7.63 3.33
N SER A 87 -5.08 -7.14 2.29
CA SER A 87 -5.03 -7.75 0.95
C SER A 87 -3.61 -7.77 0.40
N ALA A 88 -2.86 -6.67 0.49
CA ALA A 88 -1.49 -6.60 0.02
C ALA A 88 -0.57 -7.63 0.71
N ALA A 89 -0.61 -7.69 2.05
CA ALA A 89 0.20 -8.65 2.82
C ALA A 89 -0.17 -10.11 2.53
N ALA A 90 -1.48 -10.41 2.44
CA ALA A 90 -1.95 -11.76 2.20
C ALA A 90 -1.68 -12.24 0.76
N ARG A 91 -1.75 -11.34 -0.22
CA ARG A 91 -1.34 -11.61 -1.61
C ARG A 91 0.13 -11.98 -1.69
N ASP A 92 1.00 -11.25 -0.99
CA ASP A 92 2.43 -11.54 -0.99
C ASP A 92 2.76 -12.89 -0.34
N LEU A 93 2.03 -13.30 0.72
CA LEU A 93 2.11 -14.66 1.26
C LEU A 93 1.71 -15.72 0.23
N ALA A 94 0.60 -15.51 -0.48
CA ALA A 94 0.13 -16.45 -1.49
C ALA A 94 1.13 -16.57 -2.66
N ARG A 95 1.66 -15.45 -3.13
CA ARG A 95 2.67 -15.38 -4.19
C ARG A 95 3.99 -16.04 -3.80
N HIS A 96 4.39 -15.92 -2.55
CA HIS A 96 5.58 -16.62 -2.06
C HIS A 96 5.45 -18.14 -2.24
N ALA A 97 4.29 -18.71 -1.92
CA ALA A 97 3.98 -20.11 -2.18
C ALA A 97 3.91 -20.42 -3.69
N ALA A 98 3.31 -19.55 -4.49
CA ALA A 98 3.14 -19.75 -5.93
C ALA A 98 4.46 -19.75 -6.70
N ILE A 99 5.39 -18.82 -6.41
CA ILE A 99 6.75 -18.81 -7.01
C ILE A 99 7.49 -20.11 -6.73
N SER A 100 7.27 -20.70 -5.56
CA SER A 100 7.87 -21.98 -5.15
C SER A 100 7.19 -23.20 -5.80
N GLY A 101 6.20 -22.98 -6.67
CA GLY A 101 5.41 -24.02 -7.32
C GLY A 101 4.37 -24.68 -6.42
N ASN A 102 4.17 -24.20 -5.19
CA ASN A 102 3.17 -24.72 -4.26
C ASN A 102 1.81 -24.00 -4.48
N TYR A 103 1.21 -24.26 -5.63
CA TYR A 103 -0.05 -23.63 -6.03
C TYR A 103 -1.23 -24.00 -5.12
N ASN A 104 -1.23 -25.20 -4.53
CA ASN A 104 -2.23 -25.58 -3.55
C ASN A 104 -2.21 -24.67 -2.32
N LEU A 105 -1.02 -24.46 -1.72
CA LEU A 105 -0.86 -23.54 -0.59
C LEU A 105 -1.18 -22.11 -1.01
N ALA A 106 -0.75 -21.66 -2.18
CA ALA A 106 -1.09 -20.34 -2.70
C ALA A 106 -2.62 -20.13 -2.79
N ALA A 107 -3.35 -21.12 -3.32
CA ALA A 107 -4.81 -21.10 -3.37
C ALA A 107 -5.43 -21.00 -1.96
N GLN A 108 -4.92 -21.78 -1.00
CA GLN A 108 -5.38 -21.71 0.40
C GLN A 108 -5.19 -20.31 0.98
N ARG A 109 -4.02 -19.70 0.78
CA ARG A 109 -3.73 -18.32 1.24
C ARG A 109 -4.63 -17.27 0.59
N TYR A 110 -4.91 -17.39 -0.72
CA TYR A 110 -5.86 -16.51 -1.39
C TYR A 110 -7.28 -16.66 -0.83
N ASN A 111 -7.74 -17.88 -0.57
CA ASN A 111 -9.04 -18.11 0.06
C ASN A 111 -9.09 -17.57 1.50
N GLU A 112 -8.06 -17.80 2.32
CA GLU A 112 -7.96 -17.24 3.68
C GLU A 112 -8.08 -15.72 3.65
N ALA A 113 -7.38 -15.05 2.73
CA ALA A 113 -7.47 -13.61 2.53
C ALA A 113 -8.89 -13.19 2.11
N HIS A 114 -9.52 -13.94 1.20
CA HIS A 114 -10.88 -13.66 0.73
C HIS A 114 -11.91 -13.78 1.86
N GLN A 115 -11.84 -14.82 2.70
CA GLN A 115 -12.71 -14.96 3.88
C GLN A 115 -12.45 -13.83 4.88
N MET A 116 -11.19 -13.50 5.13
CA MET A 116 -10.81 -12.39 5.99
C MET A 116 -11.45 -11.07 5.54
N LEU A 117 -11.43 -10.75 4.25
CA LEU A 117 -12.06 -9.53 3.73
C LEU A 117 -13.59 -9.56 3.77
N LYS A 118 -14.21 -10.76 3.65
CA LYS A 118 -15.65 -10.94 3.83
C LYS A 118 -16.12 -10.68 5.26
N ASP A 119 -15.28 -11.04 6.23
CA ASP A 119 -15.59 -10.86 7.66
C ASP A 119 -15.46 -9.39 8.12
N ILE A 120 -14.82 -8.53 7.32
CA ILE A 120 -14.78 -7.09 7.57
C ILE A 120 -16.17 -6.51 7.24
N PRO A 121 -16.86 -5.88 8.21
CA PRO A 121 -18.12 -5.20 7.92
C PRO A 121 -17.95 -4.19 6.79
N SER A 122 -18.82 -4.24 5.78
CA SER A 122 -18.80 -3.34 4.62
C SER A 122 -20.23 -2.91 4.28
N PRO A 123 -20.50 -1.64 3.89
CA PRO A 123 -21.80 -1.20 3.47
C PRO A 123 -22.15 -1.84 2.12
N SER A 124 -23.43 -1.83 1.77
CA SER A 124 -23.87 -2.32 0.47
C SER A 124 -23.55 -1.37 -0.71
N LYS A 125 -23.15 -0.11 -0.44
CA LYS A 125 -22.93 0.94 -1.44
C LYS A 125 -21.81 1.91 -1.02
N GLY A 126 -21.33 2.70 -1.98
CA GLY A 126 -20.29 3.73 -1.80
C GLY A 126 -18.91 3.28 -2.29
N PHE A 127 -17.92 4.18 -2.23
CA PHE A 127 -16.54 3.90 -2.70
C PHE A 127 -15.89 2.76 -1.91
N SER A 128 -16.10 2.78 -0.60
CA SER A 128 -15.60 1.77 0.33
C SER A 128 -16.16 0.37 0.02
N ALA A 129 -17.46 0.25 -0.28
CA ALA A 129 -18.06 -1.01 -0.72
C ALA A 129 -17.46 -1.52 -2.05
N GLN A 130 -17.30 -0.64 -3.03
CA GLN A 130 -16.76 -0.98 -4.35
C GLN A 130 -15.32 -1.50 -4.25
N ILE A 131 -14.45 -0.82 -3.49
CA ILE A 131 -13.07 -1.28 -3.27
C ILE A 131 -13.04 -2.63 -2.56
N ASN A 132 -13.90 -2.85 -1.55
CA ASN A 132 -13.99 -4.14 -0.87
C ASN A 132 -14.37 -5.26 -1.84
N GLU A 133 -15.36 -5.01 -2.69
CA GLU A 133 -15.80 -5.97 -3.69
C GLU A 133 -14.69 -6.31 -4.67
N HIS A 134 -14.02 -5.32 -5.25
CA HIS A 134 -12.90 -5.55 -6.15
C HIS A 134 -11.79 -6.38 -5.49
N LEU A 135 -11.46 -6.10 -4.22
CA LEU A 135 -10.45 -6.86 -3.48
C LEU A 135 -10.85 -8.34 -3.32
N LYS A 136 -12.11 -8.62 -2.94
CA LYS A 136 -12.64 -9.97 -2.79
C LYS A 136 -12.69 -10.72 -4.12
N GLU A 137 -13.26 -10.10 -5.15
CA GLU A 137 -13.36 -10.67 -6.51
C GLU A 137 -11.98 -11.05 -7.05
N ALA A 138 -11.00 -10.16 -6.88
CA ALA A 138 -9.64 -10.42 -7.31
C ALA A 138 -8.99 -11.57 -6.53
N LEU A 139 -9.20 -11.67 -5.20
CA LEU A 139 -8.65 -12.78 -4.41
C LEU A 139 -9.30 -14.12 -4.80
N GLN A 140 -10.60 -14.13 -5.05
CA GLN A 140 -11.32 -15.32 -5.49
C GLN A 140 -10.87 -15.78 -6.88
N ARG A 141 -10.67 -14.83 -7.81
CA ARG A 141 -10.11 -15.11 -9.14
C ARG A 141 -8.71 -15.71 -9.03
N ASP A 142 -7.85 -15.12 -8.19
CA ASP A 142 -6.47 -15.57 -8.05
C ASP A 142 -6.38 -16.94 -7.35
N GLU A 143 -7.23 -17.19 -6.34
CA GLU A 143 -7.42 -18.53 -5.76
C GLU A 143 -7.74 -19.55 -6.86
N HIS A 144 -8.73 -19.23 -7.69
CA HIS A 144 -9.17 -20.14 -8.74
C HIS A 144 -8.04 -20.44 -9.73
N TRP A 145 -7.29 -19.42 -10.18
CA TRP A 145 -6.12 -19.65 -11.03
C TRP A 145 -5.10 -20.57 -10.37
N MET A 146 -4.78 -20.37 -9.08
CA MET A 146 -3.87 -21.27 -8.37
C MET A 146 -4.38 -22.72 -8.35
N ARG A 147 -5.69 -22.96 -8.18
CA ARG A 147 -6.26 -24.32 -8.26
C ARG A 147 -6.19 -24.92 -9.65
N LEU A 148 -6.39 -24.12 -10.70
CA LEU A 148 -6.26 -24.59 -12.08
C LEU A 148 -4.81 -24.94 -12.41
N LEU A 149 -3.84 -24.15 -11.95
CA LEU A 149 -2.41 -24.40 -12.10
C LEU A 149 -1.98 -25.68 -11.36
N ASP A 150 -2.45 -25.87 -10.11
CA ASP A 150 -2.19 -27.06 -9.29
C ASP A 150 -2.73 -28.34 -9.97
N SER A 151 -3.98 -28.29 -10.44
CA SER A 151 -4.64 -29.43 -11.07
C SER A 151 -4.24 -29.67 -12.53
N LYS A 152 -3.64 -28.66 -13.18
CA LYS A 152 -3.36 -28.61 -14.63
C LYS A 152 -4.62 -28.81 -15.51
N LYS A 153 -5.81 -28.44 -15.01
CA LYS A 153 -7.10 -28.64 -15.69
C LYS A 153 -7.80 -27.31 -16.02
N PHE A 154 -7.47 -26.70 -17.15
CA PHE A 154 -8.05 -25.41 -17.57
C PHE A 154 -9.32 -25.49 -18.43
N ASN A 155 -10.02 -26.63 -18.43
CA ASN A 155 -11.32 -26.73 -19.10
C ASN A 155 -12.44 -26.01 -18.33
N GLU A 156 -12.18 -25.63 -17.08
CA GLU A 156 -13.11 -24.84 -16.28
C GLU A 156 -12.97 -23.36 -16.66
N SER A 157 -14.08 -22.75 -17.09
CA SER A 157 -14.11 -21.32 -17.43
C SER A 157 -14.39 -20.48 -16.19
N ILE A 158 -13.48 -19.55 -15.88
CA ILE A 158 -13.76 -18.46 -14.97
C ILE A 158 -14.56 -17.40 -15.73
N SER A 159 -15.60 -16.85 -15.11
CA SER A 159 -16.29 -15.69 -15.67
C SER A 159 -15.41 -14.45 -15.48
N ILE A 160 -14.64 -14.13 -16.51
CA ILE A 160 -13.77 -12.94 -16.56
C ILE A 160 -14.21 -12.09 -17.76
N PRO A 161 -14.42 -10.77 -17.60
CA PRO A 161 -14.77 -9.89 -18.72
C PRO A 161 -13.73 -9.99 -19.84
N LYS A 162 -14.17 -10.21 -21.09
CA LYS A 162 -13.27 -10.45 -22.23
C LYS A 162 -12.28 -9.32 -22.50
N GLU A 163 -12.68 -8.08 -22.24
CA GLU A 163 -11.86 -6.88 -22.45
C GLU A 163 -10.91 -6.58 -21.28
N SER A 164 -10.94 -7.36 -20.21
CA SER A 164 -10.10 -7.15 -19.02
C SER A 164 -8.69 -7.71 -19.20
N PHE A 165 -7.73 -7.12 -18.51
CA PHE A 165 -6.36 -7.63 -18.47
C PHE A 165 -6.29 -9.01 -17.79
N SER A 166 -7.15 -9.26 -16.80
CA SER A 166 -7.31 -10.58 -16.19
C SER A 166 -7.64 -11.66 -17.24
N HIS A 167 -8.46 -11.33 -18.26
CA HIS A 167 -8.76 -12.28 -19.33
C HIS A 167 -7.52 -12.61 -20.16
N MET A 168 -6.67 -11.61 -20.44
CA MET A 168 -5.38 -11.85 -21.11
C MET A 168 -4.49 -12.77 -20.28
N ARG A 169 -4.45 -12.59 -18.95
CA ARG A 169 -3.66 -13.46 -18.08
C ARG A 169 -4.20 -14.89 -18.00
N ASP A 170 -5.52 -15.08 -17.94
CA ASP A 170 -6.15 -16.40 -18.02
C ASP A 170 -5.77 -17.13 -19.32
N ARG A 171 -5.85 -16.43 -20.46
CA ARG A 171 -5.43 -16.97 -21.76
C ARG A 171 -3.95 -17.31 -21.79
N TYR A 172 -3.11 -16.45 -21.21
CA TYR A 172 -1.68 -16.71 -21.11
C TYR A 172 -1.40 -18.00 -20.33
N PHE A 173 -2.00 -18.20 -19.15
CA PHE A 173 -1.79 -19.42 -18.36
C PHE A 173 -2.19 -20.69 -19.12
N LYS A 174 -3.28 -20.64 -19.88
CA LYS A 174 -3.69 -21.75 -20.76
C LYS A 174 -2.65 -22.07 -21.83
N LEU A 175 -2.10 -21.05 -22.49
CA LEU A 175 -1.07 -21.21 -23.52
C LEU A 175 0.26 -21.69 -22.95
N ALA A 176 0.68 -21.15 -21.80
CA ALA A 176 1.89 -21.57 -21.11
C ALA A 176 1.84 -23.03 -20.66
N LEU A 177 0.69 -23.50 -20.14
CA LEU A 177 0.52 -24.92 -19.83
C LEU A 177 0.49 -25.81 -21.07
N LEU A 178 -0.16 -25.37 -22.15
CA LEU A 178 -0.13 -26.09 -23.42
C LEU A 178 1.30 -26.23 -23.94
N TYR A 179 2.09 -25.15 -23.87
CA TYR A 179 3.51 -25.16 -24.23
C TYR A 179 4.32 -26.12 -23.33
N ASP A 180 4.14 -26.06 -22.02
CA ASP A 180 4.84 -26.93 -21.06
C ASP A 180 4.51 -28.43 -21.27
N GLN A 181 3.29 -28.75 -21.74
CA GLN A 181 2.83 -30.12 -21.98
C GLN A 181 3.13 -30.63 -23.39
N ASN A 182 2.99 -29.78 -24.40
CA ASN A 182 3.13 -30.12 -25.81
C ASN A 182 3.65 -28.90 -26.61
N PRO A 183 4.96 -28.60 -26.55
CA PRO A 183 5.53 -27.44 -27.26
C PRO A 183 5.52 -27.60 -28.79
N LYS A 184 5.13 -28.77 -29.30
CA LYS A 184 5.00 -29.08 -30.73
C LYS A 184 3.55 -29.09 -31.21
N ASP A 185 2.60 -28.62 -30.40
CA ASP A 185 1.20 -28.49 -30.82
C ASP A 185 1.13 -27.60 -32.08
N PRO A 186 0.50 -28.09 -33.18
CA PRO A 186 0.54 -27.40 -34.47
C PRO A 186 -0.22 -26.06 -34.46
N ASP A 187 -1.14 -25.86 -33.53
CA ASP A 187 -1.93 -24.62 -33.41
C ASP A 187 -1.32 -23.63 -32.42
N LEU A 188 -0.29 -24.02 -31.66
CA LEU A 188 0.26 -23.19 -30.59
C LEU A 188 0.79 -21.86 -31.10
N GLU A 189 1.57 -21.88 -32.17
CA GLU A 189 2.09 -20.66 -32.81
C GLU A 189 0.96 -19.71 -33.24
N ILE A 190 -0.10 -20.24 -33.88
CA ILE A 190 -1.26 -19.44 -34.30
C ILE A 190 -1.95 -18.80 -33.08
N LYS A 191 -2.16 -19.59 -32.02
CA LYS A 191 -2.79 -19.11 -30.78
C LYS A 191 -1.94 -18.05 -30.07
N LEU A 192 -0.62 -18.21 -30.05
CA LEU A 192 0.33 -17.25 -29.46
C LEU A 192 0.34 -15.92 -30.24
N LYS A 193 0.34 -15.99 -31.58
CA LYS A 193 0.27 -14.81 -32.44
C LYS A 193 -1.05 -14.05 -32.27
N GLN A 194 -2.18 -14.77 -32.19
CA GLN A 194 -3.47 -14.15 -31.90
C GLN A 194 -3.49 -13.51 -30.51
N PHE A 195 -2.98 -14.20 -29.50
CA PHE A 195 -2.86 -13.68 -28.15
C PHE A 195 -2.05 -12.38 -28.09
N GLN A 196 -0.92 -12.32 -28.79
CA GLN A 196 -0.13 -11.11 -28.94
C GLN A 196 -0.90 -9.96 -29.60
N ASN A 197 -1.65 -10.22 -30.68
CA ASN A 197 -2.49 -9.19 -31.30
C ASN A 197 -3.55 -8.65 -30.32
N ASP A 198 -4.13 -9.53 -29.51
CA ASP A 198 -5.14 -9.17 -28.51
C ASP A 198 -4.55 -8.37 -27.33
N LEU A 199 -3.23 -8.38 -27.13
CA LEU A 199 -2.55 -7.53 -26.13
C LEU A 199 -2.35 -6.08 -26.60
N ILE A 200 -2.38 -5.81 -27.91
CA ILE A 200 -2.08 -4.48 -28.47
C ILE A 200 -2.95 -3.37 -27.86
N PRO A 201 -4.28 -3.53 -27.64
CA PRO A 201 -5.09 -2.50 -26.99
C PRO A 201 -4.60 -2.11 -25.59
N HIS A 202 -3.96 -3.03 -24.87
CA HIS A 202 -3.43 -2.79 -23.52
C HIS A 202 -2.07 -2.06 -23.51
N LEU A 203 -1.49 -1.77 -24.68
CA LEU A 203 -0.29 -0.95 -24.82
C LEU A 203 -0.61 0.56 -24.84
N GLN A 204 -1.89 0.94 -24.81
CA GLN A 204 -2.31 2.32 -24.75
C GLN A 204 -2.35 2.82 -23.29
N LEU A 205 -1.81 4.02 -23.06
CA LEU A 205 -1.81 4.63 -21.73
C LEU A 205 -3.23 5.02 -21.31
N ARG A 206 -3.65 4.53 -20.14
CA ARG A 206 -4.91 4.88 -19.49
C ARG A 206 -4.80 6.24 -18.78
N GLU A 207 -4.96 7.31 -19.55
CA GLU A 207 -4.94 8.71 -19.09
C GLU A 207 -5.91 8.99 -17.95
N ASP A 208 -7.02 8.27 -17.96
CA ASP A 208 -8.10 8.32 -16.99
C ASP A 208 -7.73 7.75 -15.60
N LEU A 209 -6.52 7.18 -15.46
CA LEU A 209 -5.95 6.61 -14.24
C LEU A 209 -4.71 7.39 -13.75
N LYS A 210 -4.47 8.61 -14.25
CA LYS A 210 -3.38 9.46 -13.74
C LYS A 210 -3.60 9.80 -12.26
N ILE A 211 -2.64 9.44 -11.42
CA ILE A 211 -2.80 9.45 -9.95
C ILE A 211 -2.86 10.85 -9.31
N ASP A 212 -2.63 11.90 -10.09
CA ASP A 212 -2.71 13.31 -9.71
C ASP A 212 -3.85 14.05 -10.45
N GLN A 213 -4.64 13.35 -11.27
CA GLN A 213 -5.73 13.91 -12.05
C GLN A 213 -7.06 13.82 -11.29
N PHE A 214 -7.24 14.68 -10.30
CA PHE A 214 -8.50 14.85 -9.57
C PHE A 214 -8.71 16.33 -9.20
N SER A 215 -9.96 16.80 -9.21
CA SER A 215 -10.26 18.20 -8.92
C SER A 215 -10.54 18.45 -7.44
N ASP A 216 -11.19 17.49 -6.78
CA ASP A 216 -11.62 17.60 -5.38
C ASP A 216 -11.56 16.25 -4.64
N PHE A 217 -12.11 16.21 -3.43
CA PHE A 217 -12.16 15.03 -2.59
C PHE A 217 -12.99 13.90 -3.21
N ILE A 218 -14.14 14.19 -3.83
CA ILE A 218 -15.02 13.18 -4.41
C ILE A 218 -14.38 12.57 -5.66
N ASP A 219 -13.86 13.41 -6.56
CA ASP A 219 -13.10 12.96 -7.73
C ASP A 219 -11.92 12.08 -7.33
N ARG A 220 -11.22 12.44 -6.24
CA ARG A 220 -10.12 11.65 -5.70
C ARG A 220 -10.58 10.26 -5.25
N HIS A 221 -11.79 10.12 -4.71
CA HIS A 221 -12.35 8.83 -4.32
C HIS A 221 -12.80 8.00 -5.53
N HIS A 222 -13.42 8.63 -6.53
CA HIS A 222 -13.72 7.97 -7.80
C HIS A 222 -12.43 7.44 -8.45
N LEU A 223 -11.39 8.28 -8.54
CA LEU A 223 -10.09 7.86 -9.05
C LEU A 223 -9.53 6.69 -8.23
N ARG A 224 -9.61 6.74 -6.90
CA ARG A 224 -9.17 5.62 -6.04
C ARG A 224 -9.87 4.31 -6.42
N VAL A 225 -11.20 4.26 -6.57
CA VAL A 225 -11.90 3.03 -6.97
C VAL A 225 -11.35 2.49 -8.29
N ARG A 226 -11.20 3.36 -9.30
CA ARG A 226 -10.71 2.97 -10.63
C ARG A 226 -9.26 2.50 -10.62
N LEU A 227 -8.42 3.09 -9.76
CA LEU A 227 -7.05 2.63 -9.54
C LEU A 227 -7.04 1.24 -8.94
N TYR A 228 -7.91 0.94 -7.96
CA TYR A 228 -8.01 -0.41 -7.39
C TYR A 228 -8.49 -1.44 -8.43
N GLU A 229 -9.53 -1.11 -9.19
CA GLU A 229 -10.03 -1.95 -10.28
C GLU A 229 -8.91 -2.31 -11.26
N ALA A 230 -8.22 -1.31 -11.81
CA ALA A 230 -7.16 -1.50 -12.80
C ALA A 230 -5.90 -2.17 -12.21
N TYR A 231 -5.53 -1.85 -10.97
CA TYR A 231 -4.45 -2.50 -10.24
C TYR A 231 -4.71 -3.99 -10.08
N LEU A 232 -5.88 -4.35 -9.55
CA LEU A 232 -6.25 -5.74 -9.28
C LEU A 232 -6.48 -6.55 -10.56
N ASP A 233 -6.86 -5.89 -11.66
CA ASP A 233 -6.98 -6.52 -12.98
C ASP A 233 -5.61 -6.79 -13.64
N SER A 234 -4.64 -5.91 -13.45
CA SER A 234 -3.31 -6.03 -14.05
C SER A 234 -2.28 -6.77 -13.20
N LEU A 235 -2.58 -7.00 -11.92
CA LEU A 235 -1.71 -7.66 -10.95
C LEU A 235 -1.25 -9.08 -11.36
N ASP A 236 0.02 -9.44 -11.11
CA ASP A 236 0.48 -10.83 -11.26
C ASP A 236 0.11 -11.66 -10.00
N PRO A 237 -0.72 -12.72 -10.11
CA PRO A 237 -1.11 -13.54 -8.97
C PRO A 237 -0.02 -14.55 -8.56
N ILE A 238 1.07 -14.68 -9.31
CA ILE A 238 2.12 -15.65 -9.02
C ILE A 238 3.25 -15.01 -8.25
N ALA A 239 3.70 -13.83 -8.67
CA ALA A 239 4.85 -13.17 -8.07
C ALA A 239 4.53 -11.72 -7.72
N PRO A 240 5.17 -11.15 -6.68
CA PRO A 240 5.11 -9.71 -6.44
C PRO A 240 5.96 -9.02 -7.50
N THR A 241 5.41 -8.86 -8.70
CA THR A 241 6.11 -8.22 -9.82
C THR A 241 5.98 -6.71 -9.81
N GLU A 242 5.06 -6.18 -9.00
CA GLU A 242 4.87 -4.74 -8.81
C GLU A 242 6.15 -4.17 -8.18
N ARG A 243 6.66 -3.11 -8.80
CA ARG A 243 7.90 -2.48 -8.34
C ARG A 243 7.63 -1.39 -7.32
N TRP A 244 8.68 -1.01 -6.62
CA TRP A 244 8.65 0.01 -5.58
C TRP A 244 8.35 1.38 -6.15
N GLY A 245 7.41 2.12 -5.57
CA GLY A 245 6.84 3.32 -6.18
C GLY A 245 5.36 3.52 -5.96
N TYR A 246 4.86 4.53 -6.64
CA TYR A 246 3.44 4.67 -6.89
C TYR A 246 3.03 3.69 -7.98
N TRP A 247 1.86 3.07 -7.85
CA TRP A 247 1.27 2.39 -8.99
C TRP A 247 0.84 3.41 -10.04
N GLN A 248 1.18 3.14 -11.30
CA GLN A 248 0.87 4.01 -12.44
C GLN A 248 0.22 3.19 -13.56
N PRO A 249 -0.60 3.80 -14.42
CA PRO A 249 -1.23 3.10 -15.55
C PRO A 249 -0.23 2.49 -16.53
N VAL A 250 1.02 2.96 -16.57
CA VAL A 250 2.10 2.31 -17.36
C VAL A 250 2.42 0.89 -16.88
N GLU A 251 2.00 0.51 -15.67
CA GLU A 251 2.12 -0.87 -15.20
C GLU A 251 1.26 -1.84 -16.02
N ILE A 252 0.09 -1.41 -16.53
CA ILE A 252 -0.74 -2.23 -17.44
C ILE A 252 0.03 -2.51 -18.74
N ILE A 253 0.64 -1.46 -19.31
CA ILE A 253 1.48 -1.57 -20.50
C ILE A 253 2.64 -2.52 -20.22
N ARG A 254 3.32 -2.37 -19.07
CA ARG A 254 4.42 -3.25 -18.69
C ARG A 254 3.98 -4.70 -18.64
N GLN A 255 2.90 -5.01 -17.93
CA GLN A 255 2.36 -6.36 -17.83
C GLN A 255 2.00 -6.93 -19.21
N ALA A 256 1.41 -6.12 -20.11
CA ALA A 256 1.13 -6.52 -21.49
C ALA A 256 2.42 -6.90 -22.23
N LEU A 257 3.48 -6.09 -22.09
CA LEU A 257 4.80 -6.38 -22.67
C LEU A 257 5.40 -7.67 -22.12
N LEU A 258 5.26 -7.95 -20.82
CA LEU A 258 5.75 -9.19 -20.20
C LEU A 258 5.05 -10.43 -20.76
N LEU A 259 3.72 -10.38 -20.90
CA LEU A 259 2.94 -11.47 -21.47
C LEU A 259 3.25 -11.67 -22.96
N GLY A 260 3.33 -10.59 -23.73
CA GLY A 260 3.63 -10.65 -25.16
C GLY A 260 5.05 -11.15 -25.45
N TRP A 261 6.04 -10.74 -24.66
CA TRP A 261 7.41 -11.24 -24.78
C TRP A 261 7.50 -12.71 -24.32
N SER A 262 6.77 -13.10 -23.27
CA SER A 262 6.69 -14.52 -22.89
C SER A 262 6.07 -15.37 -24.00
N ALA A 263 5.08 -14.85 -24.73
CA ALA A 263 4.49 -15.52 -25.89
C ALA A 263 5.47 -15.65 -27.06
N GLN A 264 6.30 -14.63 -27.32
CA GLN A 264 7.41 -14.72 -28.29
C GLN A 264 8.36 -15.86 -27.95
N LEU A 265 8.75 -16.00 -26.68
CA LEU A 265 9.65 -17.07 -26.24
C LEU A 265 9.04 -18.48 -26.43
N MET A 266 7.71 -18.58 -26.51
CA MET A 266 6.99 -19.83 -26.82
C MET A 266 6.76 -20.07 -28.32
N GLY A 267 7.21 -19.16 -29.20
CA GLY A 267 7.05 -19.26 -30.66
C GLY A 267 6.08 -18.26 -31.29
N GLY A 268 5.65 -17.23 -30.56
CA GLY A 268 4.88 -16.10 -31.11
C GLY A 268 5.67 -15.21 -32.07
N ASN A 269 5.05 -14.12 -32.53
CA ASN A 269 5.72 -13.05 -33.29
C ASN A 269 6.83 -12.39 -32.46
N ASP A 270 7.78 -11.76 -33.16
CA ASP A 270 8.76 -10.89 -32.52
C ASP A 270 8.06 -9.71 -31.83
N TRP A 271 8.30 -9.58 -30.52
CA TRP A 271 7.72 -8.60 -29.62
C TRP A 271 8.75 -7.55 -29.19
N SER A 272 10.01 -7.68 -29.63
CA SER A 272 11.14 -6.84 -29.22
C SER A 272 10.95 -5.35 -29.58
N GLU A 273 10.31 -5.04 -30.71
CA GLU A 273 9.98 -3.67 -31.12
C GLU A 273 9.02 -3.00 -30.12
N TYR A 274 7.99 -3.70 -29.65
CA TYR A 274 7.07 -3.17 -28.64
C TYR A 274 7.79 -2.93 -27.32
N VAL A 275 8.62 -3.88 -26.87
CA VAL A 275 9.38 -3.72 -25.62
C VAL A 275 10.33 -2.53 -25.72
N SER A 276 11.13 -2.44 -26.78
CA SER A 276 12.10 -1.36 -26.96
C SER A 276 11.44 0.02 -27.06
N THR A 277 10.32 0.12 -27.80
CA THR A 277 9.56 1.37 -27.96
C THR A 277 9.03 1.91 -26.63
N HIS A 278 8.48 1.05 -25.78
CA HIS A 278 7.83 1.47 -24.54
C HIS A 278 8.79 1.61 -23.35
N THR A 279 9.88 0.86 -23.34
CA THR A 279 10.81 0.80 -22.18
C THR A 279 12.09 1.59 -22.40
N LYS A 280 12.43 1.91 -23.67
CA LYS A 280 13.73 2.44 -24.09
C LYS A 280 14.92 1.53 -23.71
N GLN A 281 14.65 0.25 -23.43
CA GLN A 281 15.68 -0.74 -23.12
C GLN A 281 16.03 -1.53 -24.37
N LYS A 282 17.31 -1.84 -24.54
CA LYS A 282 17.73 -2.88 -25.48
C LYS A 282 17.37 -4.23 -24.89
N THR A 283 16.62 -5.03 -25.63
CA THR A 283 16.20 -6.36 -25.21
C THR A 283 17.21 -7.38 -25.69
N ASP A 284 18.22 -7.66 -24.87
CA ASP A 284 18.95 -8.91 -25.02
C ASP A 284 18.04 -10.07 -24.61
N SER A 285 18.14 -11.20 -25.30
CA SER A 285 17.39 -12.39 -24.92
C SER A 285 17.80 -12.81 -23.49
N PRO A 286 16.83 -13.12 -22.61
CA PRO A 286 17.15 -13.54 -21.25
C PRO A 286 18.02 -14.81 -21.28
N GLN A 287 19.14 -14.77 -20.54
CA GLN A 287 20.13 -15.87 -20.52
C GLN A 287 19.58 -17.18 -19.93
N SER A 288 18.61 -17.08 -19.01
CA SER A 288 17.92 -18.25 -18.44
C SER A 288 16.49 -17.89 -18.06
N MET A 289 15.57 -18.78 -18.44
CA MET A 289 14.17 -18.72 -18.06
C MET A 289 13.84 -19.87 -17.11
N PRO A 290 12.88 -19.70 -16.18
CA PRO A 290 12.35 -20.80 -15.39
C PRO A 290 11.88 -21.96 -16.28
N VAL A 291 11.88 -23.18 -15.74
CA VAL A 291 11.47 -24.37 -16.50
C VAL A 291 10.01 -24.26 -16.98
N SER A 292 9.11 -23.80 -16.13
CA SER A 292 7.71 -23.61 -16.51
C SER A 292 7.49 -22.24 -17.12
N ALA A 293 6.82 -22.21 -18.29
CA ALA A 293 6.43 -20.99 -18.97
C ALA A 293 5.55 -20.09 -18.09
N ILE A 294 4.79 -20.66 -17.15
CA ILE A 294 3.92 -19.93 -16.21
C ILE A 294 4.67 -18.84 -15.42
N LEU A 295 5.95 -19.05 -15.11
CA LEU A 295 6.77 -18.12 -14.33
C LEU A 295 7.51 -17.09 -15.19
N TRP A 296 7.41 -17.17 -16.52
CA TRP A 296 8.18 -16.33 -17.44
C TRP A 296 7.83 -14.84 -17.35
N PRO A 297 6.54 -14.41 -17.26
CA PRO A 297 6.22 -13.00 -17.13
C PRO A 297 6.82 -12.42 -15.85
N SER A 298 6.73 -13.16 -14.74
CA SER A 298 7.32 -12.78 -13.47
C SER A 298 8.84 -12.61 -13.55
N LYS A 299 9.53 -13.56 -14.23
CA LYS A 299 10.97 -13.46 -14.47
C LYS A 299 11.33 -12.25 -15.32
N LEU A 300 10.64 -12.05 -16.45
CA LEU A 300 10.85 -10.91 -17.33
C LEU A 300 10.56 -9.58 -16.61
N GLY A 301 9.62 -9.58 -15.67
CA GLY A 301 9.31 -8.45 -14.80
C GLY A 301 10.49 -7.94 -13.98
N THR A 302 11.51 -8.77 -13.74
CA THR A 302 12.77 -8.38 -13.06
C THR A 302 13.76 -7.66 -13.98
N ILE A 303 13.54 -7.75 -15.30
CA ILE A 303 14.37 -7.19 -16.37
C ILE A 303 13.70 -5.91 -16.90
N VAL A 304 12.48 -6.06 -17.43
CA VAL A 304 11.70 -5.00 -18.07
C VAL A 304 11.31 -3.94 -17.04
N ARG A 305 11.72 -2.69 -17.28
CA ARG A 305 11.35 -1.53 -16.46
C ARG A 305 10.46 -0.58 -17.22
N SER A 306 9.45 -0.04 -16.55
CA SER A 306 8.72 1.12 -17.04
C SER A 306 9.52 2.41 -16.78
N PRO A 307 9.31 3.48 -17.56
CA PRO A 307 10.06 4.74 -17.41
C PRO A 307 9.95 5.40 -16.02
N ASP A 308 8.82 5.20 -15.33
CA ASP A 308 8.54 5.66 -13.96
C ASP A 308 9.25 4.82 -12.88
N GLN A 309 9.86 3.70 -13.25
CA GLN A 309 10.67 2.84 -12.37
C GLN A 309 12.17 3.16 -12.45
N ASN A 310 12.53 4.28 -13.09
CA ASN A 310 13.89 4.79 -13.08
C ASN A 310 14.21 5.40 -11.72
N ILE A 311 15.46 5.23 -11.29
CA ILE A 311 15.95 5.85 -10.06
C ILE A 311 15.81 7.36 -10.19
N SER A 312 15.12 7.98 -9.24
CA SER A 312 14.93 9.42 -9.18
C SER A 312 15.14 9.91 -7.75
N PHE A 313 15.88 11.00 -7.63
CA PHE A 313 16.03 11.74 -6.38
C PHE A 313 15.70 13.21 -6.62
N SER A 314 14.69 13.50 -7.45
CA SER A 314 14.28 14.89 -7.69
C SER A 314 13.71 15.53 -6.41
N PRO A 315 13.67 16.87 -6.32
CA PRO A 315 13.03 17.55 -5.21
C PRO A 315 11.57 17.10 -4.99
N GLU A 316 10.80 16.90 -6.06
CA GLU A 316 9.41 16.43 -5.99
C GLU A 316 9.30 15.02 -5.40
N GLU A 317 10.26 14.17 -5.73
CA GLU A 317 10.35 12.80 -5.22
C GLU A 317 10.77 12.75 -3.74
N LEU A 318 11.60 13.68 -3.29
CA LEU A 318 12.12 13.77 -1.92
C LEU A 318 11.25 14.60 -0.96
N GLY A 319 10.49 15.57 -1.48
CA GLY A 319 9.80 16.59 -0.67
C GLY A 319 8.30 16.78 -0.97
N ALA A 320 7.69 15.95 -1.81
CA ALA A 320 6.23 15.95 -1.95
C ALA A 320 5.53 15.60 -0.64
N LEU A 321 4.28 16.02 -0.49
CA LEU A 321 3.45 15.57 0.62
C LEU A 321 3.24 14.05 0.49
N PRO A 322 3.66 13.24 1.49
CA PRO A 322 3.49 11.80 1.42
C PRO A 322 2.02 11.45 1.55
N THR A 323 1.62 10.32 0.99
CA THR A 323 0.28 9.82 1.28
C THR A 323 0.20 9.37 2.75
N GLY A 324 -1.03 9.32 3.27
CA GLY A 324 -1.26 8.77 4.61
C GLY A 324 -0.76 7.32 4.71
N ASP A 325 -0.89 6.55 3.64
CA ASP A 325 -0.56 5.12 3.56
C ASP A 325 0.73 4.89 2.77
N SER A 326 1.82 4.52 3.45
CA SER A 326 3.10 4.27 2.78
C SER A 326 3.10 3.08 1.83
N LEU A 327 2.12 2.19 1.83
CA LEU A 327 2.03 1.17 0.77
C LEU A 327 1.81 1.82 -0.60
N ILE A 328 1.09 2.95 -0.66
CA ILE A 328 0.90 3.72 -1.89
C ILE A 328 2.22 4.34 -2.35
N ASP A 329 2.97 4.93 -1.42
CA ASP A 329 4.23 5.60 -1.76
C ASP A 329 5.33 4.59 -2.10
N ILE A 330 5.48 3.53 -1.30
CA ILE A 330 6.65 2.64 -1.33
C ILE A 330 6.38 1.40 -2.18
N ALA A 331 5.23 0.77 -2.04
CA ALA A 331 5.01 -0.62 -2.47
C ALA A 331 3.97 -0.75 -3.60
N ALA A 332 3.78 0.30 -4.40
CA ALA A 332 2.88 0.36 -5.54
C ALA A 332 1.46 -0.15 -5.23
N HIS A 333 0.95 0.18 -4.06
CA HIS A 333 -0.45 -0.01 -3.76
C HIS A 333 -1.28 1.08 -4.48
N PRO A 334 -2.47 0.76 -5.02
CA PRO A 334 -3.24 1.72 -5.79
C PRO A 334 -3.76 2.85 -4.91
N GLY A 335 -3.49 4.07 -5.34
CA GLY A 335 -4.05 5.25 -4.70
C GLY A 335 -3.63 6.55 -5.36
N PRO A 336 -4.48 7.58 -5.29
CA PRO A 336 -4.10 8.91 -5.74
C PRO A 336 -3.04 9.51 -4.82
N LYS A 337 -2.23 10.43 -5.35
CA LYS A 337 -1.29 11.22 -4.55
C LYS A 337 -2.01 11.97 -3.43
N ALA A 338 -1.22 12.46 -2.47
CA ALA A 338 -1.73 13.33 -1.42
C ALA A 338 -2.33 14.62 -2.01
N ILE A 339 -3.33 15.17 -1.33
CA ILE A 339 -3.92 16.46 -1.63
C ILE A 339 -3.40 17.48 -0.62
N GLY A 340 -3.06 18.69 -1.08
CA GLY A 340 -2.60 19.79 -0.23
C GLY A 340 -1.09 20.05 -0.34
N THR A 341 -0.63 20.97 0.51
CA THR A 341 0.78 21.39 0.61
C THR A 341 1.15 21.60 2.08
N LEU A 342 2.44 21.78 2.35
CA LEU A 342 2.93 22.16 3.68
C LEU A 342 3.13 23.67 3.76
N GLU A 343 2.76 24.28 4.89
CA GLU A 343 3.01 25.72 5.13
C GLU A 343 4.52 26.04 5.20
N ARG A 344 5.30 25.14 5.81
CA ARG A 344 6.77 25.23 5.93
C ARG A 344 7.43 23.98 5.39
N LEU A 345 8.62 24.14 4.81
CA LEU A 345 9.37 23.06 4.16
C LEU A 345 8.51 22.36 3.08
N GLY A 346 7.67 23.11 2.37
CA GLY A 346 6.99 22.62 1.17
C GLY A 346 7.89 22.74 -0.07
N LEU A 347 7.46 22.16 -1.20
CA LEU A 347 8.16 22.32 -2.49
C LEU A 347 8.14 23.75 -3.02
N ASN A 348 7.24 24.59 -2.51
CA ASN A 348 7.16 26.02 -2.81
C ASN A 348 8.14 26.88 -2.00
N ASP A 349 8.85 26.32 -1.01
CA ASP A 349 9.91 26.99 -0.27
C ASP A 349 11.23 26.88 -1.07
N PRO A 350 11.77 27.98 -1.64
CA PRO A 350 12.96 27.92 -2.50
C PRO A 350 14.21 27.40 -1.78
N LYS A 351 14.34 27.65 -0.48
CA LYS A 351 15.49 27.19 0.30
C LYS A 351 15.42 25.68 0.51
N HIS A 352 14.24 25.18 0.86
CA HIS A 352 14.02 23.75 1.01
C HIS A 352 14.17 23.01 -0.33
N TYR A 353 13.60 23.55 -1.41
CA TYR A 353 13.74 23.00 -2.75
C TYR A 353 15.22 22.88 -3.17
N SER A 354 16.01 23.94 -2.97
CA SER A 354 17.44 23.92 -3.28
C SER A 354 18.21 22.91 -2.43
N TRP A 355 17.85 22.74 -1.15
CA TRP A 355 18.44 21.72 -0.29
C TRP A 355 18.12 20.29 -0.78
N LEU A 356 16.87 20.03 -1.16
CA LEU A 356 16.44 18.75 -1.71
C LEU A 356 17.16 18.42 -3.02
N ASP A 357 17.37 19.40 -3.90
CA ASP A 357 18.09 19.22 -5.17
C ASP A 357 19.56 18.82 -4.93
N GLN A 358 20.25 19.51 -4.02
CA GLN A 358 21.63 19.17 -3.63
C GLN A 358 21.72 17.79 -2.99
N LEU A 359 20.78 17.48 -2.09
CA LEU A 359 20.67 16.16 -1.46
C LEU A 359 20.44 15.08 -2.52
N GLY A 360 19.54 15.33 -3.46
CA GLY A 360 19.20 14.39 -4.52
C GLY A 360 20.37 14.04 -5.43
N ASN A 361 21.16 15.04 -5.82
CA ASN A 361 22.40 14.83 -6.57
C ASN A 361 23.40 13.97 -5.78
N THR A 362 23.55 14.25 -4.47
CA THR A 362 24.44 13.48 -3.58
C THR A 362 23.99 12.03 -3.44
N LEU A 363 22.68 11.79 -3.25
CA LEU A 363 22.09 10.46 -3.12
C LEU A 363 22.24 9.65 -4.40
N LYS A 364 21.99 10.28 -5.56
CA LYS A 364 22.14 9.65 -6.88
C LYS A 364 23.57 9.17 -7.11
N ASP A 365 24.55 10.03 -6.85
CA ASP A 365 25.97 9.70 -7.01
C ASP A 365 26.41 8.60 -6.04
N SER A 366 25.95 8.68 -4.78
CA SER A 366 26.27 7.69 -3.75
C SER A 366 25.66 6.33 -4.07
N LEU A 367 24.42 6.27 -4.56
CA LEU A 367 23.73 5.00 -4.82
C LEU A 367 24.44 4.17 -5.90
N LEU A 368 25.04 4.83 -6.88
CA LEU A 368 25.80 4.18 -7.94
C LEU A 368 27.17 3.67 -7.48
N LYS A 369 27.77 4.27 -6.45
CA LYS A 369 29.14 3.98 -6.01
C LYS A 369 29.18 3.12 -4.74
N THR A 370 28.39 3.50 -3.74
CA THR A 370 28.42 2.98 -2.38
C THR A 370 27.00 3.00 -1.78
N PRO A 371 26.14 2.00 -2.07
CA PRO A 371 24.76 1.97 -1.58
C PRO A 371 24.61 2.13 -0.05
N LYS A 372 25.57 1.61 0.73
CA LYS A 372 25.59 1.79 2.19
C LYS A 372 25.79 3.24 2.61
N GLU A 373 26.55 4.02 1.84
CA GLU A 373 26.70 5.46 2.10
C GLU A 373 25.41 6.22 1.78
N THR A 374 24.65 5.79 0.77
CA THR A 374 23.33 6.37 0.48
C THR A 374 22.39 6.22 1.66
N LEU A 375 22.42 5.06 2.32
CA LEU A 375 21.68 4.84 3.56
C LEU A 375 22.10 5.84 4.64
N ASN A 376 23.41 6.03 4.87
CA ASN A 376 23.91 6.98 5.87
C ASN A 376 23.49 8.42 5.57
N ILE A 377 23.55 8.83 4.29
CA ILE A 377 23.11 10.16 3.84
C ILE A 377 21.61 10.33 4.10
N CYS A 378 20.78 9.33 3.76
CA CYS A 378 19.36 9.35 4.06
C CYS A 378 19.08 9.51 5.56
N LYS A 379 19.75 8.72 6.42
CA LYS A 379 19.61 8.82 7.88
C LYS A 379 19.97 10.23 8.39
N LYS A 380 21.10 10.78 7.94
CA LYS A 380 21.53 12.14 8.32
C LYS A 380 20.54 13.22 7.88
N ALA A 381 20.02 13.12 6.66
CA ALA A 381 19.05 14.07 6.13
C ALA A 381 17.70 13.97 6.88
N ILE A 382 17.27 12.76 7.24
CA ILE A 382 16.10 12.53 8.11
C ILE A 382 16.32 13.17 9.49
N THR A 383 17.46 12.96 10.13
CA THR A 383 17.79 13.60 11.42
C THR A 383 17.81 15.12 11.30
N THR A 384 18.27 15.67 10.17
CA THR A 384 18.24 17.11 9.92
C THR A 384 16.80 17.63 9.88
N LEU A 385 15.92 16.97 9.13
CA LEU A 385 14.51 17.34 9.06
C LEU A 385 13.80 17.18 10.41
N ASP A 386 14.13 16.16 11.18
CA ASP A 386 13.51 15.93 12.48
C ASP A 386 13.94 16.96 13.55
N SER A 387 15.09 17.62 13.35
CA SER A 387 15.62 18.65 14.26
C SER A 387 14.89 20.00 14.19
N TYR A 388 14.01 20.22 13.20
CA TYR A 388 13.21 21.44 13.12
C TYR A 388 12.19 21.50 14.25
N ASP A 389 11.78 22.71 14.65
CA ASP A 389 10.89 22.93 15.81
C ASP A 389 9.39 22.83 15.48
N HIS A 390 9.02 22.92 14.20
CA HIS A 390 7.64 22.90 13.76
C HIS A 390 7.15 21.50 13.39
N GLY A 391 5.86 21.22 13.53
CA GLY A 391 5.34 19.87 13.41
C GLY A 391 5.14 19.35 11.98
N SER A 392 4.99 20.24 11.00
CA SER A 392 4.93 19.81 9.58
C SER A 392 6.20 19.08 9.11
N ARG A 393 7.31 19.16 9.87
CA ARG A 393 8.55 18.42 9.61
C ARG A 393 8.34 16.90 9.52
N PHE A 394 7.36 16.35 10.26
CA PHE A 394 7.12 14.91 10.28
C PHE A 394 6.67 14.36 8.91
N TYR A 395 5.98 15.17 8.11
CA TYR A 395 5.65 14.80 6.72
C TYR A 395 6.88 14.78 5.83
N ASN A 396 7.83 15.72 6.02
CA ASN A 396 9.10 15.71 5.29
C ASN A 396 9.97 14.52 5.70
N VAL A 397 10.06 14.22 7.00
CA VAL A 397 10.73 13.01 7.51
C VAL A 397 10.15 11.75 6.87
N LYS A 398 8.82 11.62 6.88
CA LYS A 398 8.13 10.46 6.30
C LYS A 398 8.35 10.38 4.79
N GLN A 399 8.20 11.47 4.04
CA GLN A 399 8.41 11.47 2.59
C GLN A 399 9.84 11.10 2.24
N LEU A 400 10.83 11.75 2.87
CA LEU A 400 12.24 11.49 2.59
C LEU A 400 12.58 10.02 2.89
N ARG A 401 12.09 9.48 4.01
CA ARG A 401 12.27 8.08 4.35
C ARG A 401 11.61 7.15 3.33
N ASN A 402 10.34 7.38 2.99
CA ASN A 402 9.62 6.57 1.99
C ASN A 402 10.35 6.58 0.64
N SER A 403 10.83 7.75 0.22
CA SER A 403 11.58 7.93 -1.03
C SER A 403 12.90 7.17 -0.98
N CYS A 404 13.71 7.33 0.06
CA CYS A 404 14.96 6.58 0.21
C CYS A 404 14.75 5.05 0.22
N VAL A 405 13.75 4.54 0.97
CA VAL A 405 13.41 3.10 0.99
C VAL A 405 13.07 2.63 -0.42
N ARG A 406 12.21 3.37 -1.12
CA ARG A 406 11.81 3.07 -2.51
C ARG A 406 12.99 3.05 -3.46
N GLN A 407 13.87 4.05 -3.42
CA GLN A 407 15.00 4.15 -4.36
C GLN A 407 16.07 3.07 -4.10
N LEU A 408 16.31 2.71 -2.84
CA LEU A 408 17.15 1.56 -2.48
C LEU A 408 16.56 0.25 -3.00
N ALA A 409 15.25 0.04 -2.81
CA ALA A 409 14.56 -1.15 -3.27
C ALA A 409 14.45 -1.25 -4.80
N LEU A 410 14.22 -0.13 -5.52
CA LEU A 410 14.30 -0.06 -6.99
C LEU A 410 15.68 -0.46 -7.52
N SER A 411 16.72 -0.20 -6.74
CA SER A 411 18.11 -0.54 -7.03
C SER A 411 18.51 -1.93 -6.55
N LYS A 412 17.55 -2.72 -6.05
CA LYS A 412 17.73 -4.09 -5.53
C LYS A 412 18.61 -4.17 -4.26
N HIS A 413 18.68 -3.09 -3.49
CA HIS A 413 19.30 -3.07 -2.15
C HIS A 413 18.23 -3.25 -1.06
N TYR A 414 17.57 -4.41 -1.06
CA TYR A 414 16.40 -4.68 -0.22
C TYR A 414 16.73 -4.71 1.28
N ASP A 415 17.91 -5.22 1.62
CA ASP A 415 18.48 -5.23 2.97
C ASP A 415 18.63 -3.80 3.52
N LEU A 416 19.22 -2.90 2.74
CA LEU A 416 19.40 -1.49 3.13
C LEU A 416 18.08 -0.74 3.19
N ALA A 417 17.16 -1.02 2.27
CA ALA A 417 15.81 -0.49 2.29
C ALA A 417 15.05 -0.93 3.54
N TYR A 418 15.19 -2.21 3.93
CA TYR A 418 14.61 -2.75 5.16
C TYR A 418 15.23 -2.12 6.40
N GLU A 419 16.55 -1.98 6.46
CA GLU A 419 17.24 -1.32 7.57
C GLU A 419 16.72 0.10 7.79
N LEU A 420 16.53 0.87 6.72
CA LEU A 420 15.97 2.23 6.81
C LEU A 420 14.49 2.22 7.21
N LEU A 421 13.71 1.24 6.74
CA LEU A 421 12.30 1.13 7.06
C LEU A 421 12.08 0.82 8.56
N GLU A 422 12.93 -0.01 9.17
CA GLU A 422 12.79 -0.36 10.59
C GLU A 422 13.06 0.83 11.53
N GLU A 423 13.67 1.93 11.05
CA GLU A 423 13.81 3.18 11.83
C GLU A 423 12.48 3.91 12.06
N ASN A 424 11.38 3.43 11.47
CA ASN A 424 10.04 3.86 11.87
C ASN A 424 9.59 3.26 13.20
N PHE A 425 10.33 2.31 13.79
CA PHE A 425 10.00 1.69 15.06
C PHE A 425 10.93 2.17 16.19
N PRO A 426 10.40 2.49 17.39
CA PRO A 426 8.98 2.58 17.72
C PRO A 426 8.27 3.67 16.90
N LEU A 427 6.96 3.50 16.67
CA LEU A 427 6.18 4.43 15.87
C LEU A 427 6.23 5.84 16.47
N HIS A 428 6.43 6.84 15.61
CA HIS A 428 6.34 8.22 16.01
C HIS A 428 4.89 8.58 16.36
N HIS A 429 4.64 9.57 17.22
CA HIS A 429 3.26 9.82 17.66
C HIS A 429 2.31 10.26 16.54
N GLN A 430 2.83 10.93 15.51
CA GLN A 430 2.06 11.28 14.31
C GLN A 430 1.80 10.11 13.37
N ASP A 431 2.55 9.01 13.48
CA ASP A 431 2.29 7.81 12.71
C ASP A 431 0.94 7.17 13.09
N TRP A 432 0.44 7.43 14.31
CA TRP A 432 -0.89 6.99 14.75
C TRP A 432 -2.04 7.64 13.97
N ALA A 433 -1.82 8.74 13.24
CA ALA A 433 -2.84 9.32 12.36
C ALA A 433 -3.01 8.51 11.05
N CYS A 434 -2.17 7.50 10.82
CA CYS A 434 -2.33 6.54 9.73
C CYS A 434 -3.03 5.27 10.25
N PRO A 435 -4.18 4.87 9.68
CA PRO A 435 -4.83 3.60 10.04
C PRO A 435 -3.86 2.42 9.95
N ASN A 436 -3.68 1.70 11.07
CA ASN A 436 -2.82 0.52 11.16
C ASN A 436 -1.40 0.72 10.60
N ARG A 437 -0.72 1.81 10.98
CA ARG A 437 0.65 2.09 10.52
C ARG A 437 1.61 0.92 10.70
N ALA A 438 1.59 0.26 11.88
CA ALA A 438 2.47 -0.87 12.16
C ALA A 438 2.28 -2.00 11.13
N GLY A 439 1.03 -2.38 10.84
CA GLY A 439 0.73 -3.38 9.84
C GLY A 439 1.21 -3.01 8.43
N ILE A 440 1.06 -1.74 8.01
CA ILE A 440 1.59 -1.23 6.73
C ILE A 440 3.10 -1.44 6.65
N LEU A 441 3.85 -1.04 7.68
CA LEU A 441 5.31 -1.14 7.69
C LEU A 441 5.78 -2.60 7.72
N HIS A 442 5.07 -3.48 8.43
CA HIS A 442 5.34 -4.91 8.41
C HIS A 442 5.05 -5.56 7.06
N ALA A 443 3.99 -5.13 6.35
CA ALA A 443 3.71 -5.61 5.00
C ALA A 443 4.85 -5.25 4.02
N ILE A 444 5.33 -4.00 4.08
CA ILE A 444 6.47 -3.53 3.27
C ILE A 444 7.74 -4.31 3.64
N SER A 445 8.01 -4.50 4.94
CA SER A 445 9.15 -5.27 5.43
C SER A 445 9.14 -6.71 4.91
N GLY A 446 8.00 -7.38 5.03
CA GLY A 446 7.81 -8.74 4.53
C GLY A 446 8.07 -8.84 3.04
N ARG A 447 7.55 -7.88 2.24
CA ARG A 447 7.83 -7.83 0.80
C ARG A 447 9.31 -7.59 0.51
N LEU A 448 10.00 -6.69 1.22
CA LEU A 448 11.44 -6.45 1.02
C LEU A 448 12.24 -7.74 1.24
N MET A 449 11.95 -8.47 2.32
CA MET A 449 12.58 -9.76 2.62
C MET A 449 12.25 -10.82 1.57
N LEU A 450 11.02 -10.84 1.04
CA LEU A 450 10.64 -11.73 -0.06
C LEU A 450 11.41 -11.45 -1.35
N MET A 451 11.94 -10.24 -1.57
CA MET A 451 12.68 -9.90 -2.79
C MET A 451 14.18 -10.18 -2.70
N GLU A 452 14.70 -10.40 -1.50
CA GLU A 452 16.11 -10.68 -1.22
C GLU A 452 16.53 -12.11 -1.61
N ILE A 453 15.65 -12.88 -2.30
CA ILE A 453 15.71 -14.34 -2.52
C ILE A 453 17.11 -14.83 -2.90
N SER A 454 17.84 -15.27 -1.87
CA SER A 454 18.96 -16.20 -1.99
C SER A 454 19.04 -17.22 -0.85
N GLU A 455 18.25 -17.07 0.23
CA GLU A 455 18.33 -17.96 1.40
C GLU A 455 16.96 -18.41 1.94
N VAL A 456 16.83 -19.70 2.24
CA VAL A 456 15.65 -20.32 2.88
C VAL A 456 15.29 -19.64 4.21
N GLN A 457 16.27 -19.11 4.94
CA GLN A 457 16.03 -18.40 6.21
C GLN A 457 15.34 -17.04 6.02
N ALA A 458 15.59 -16.34 4.90
CA ALA A 458 14.94 -15.08 4.59
C ALA A 458 13.43 -15.28 4.37
N ASN A 459 13.05 -16.40 3.77
CA ASN A 459 11.65 -16.75 3.50
C ASN A 459 10.81 -16.87 4.78
N ASN A 460 11.32 -17.56 5.81
CA ASN A 460 10.60 -17.70 7.08
C ASN A 460 10.40 -16.36 7.78
N LYS A 461 11.40 -15.47 7.75
CA LYS A 461 11.30 -14.12 8.33
C LYS A 461 10.29 -13.26 7.57
N ALA A 462 10.29 -13.36 6.24
CA ALA A 462 9.34 -12.67 5.39
C ALA A 462 7.90 -13.07 5.71
N GLU A 463 7.62 -14.38 5.78
CA GLU A 463 6.31 -14.89 6.18
C GLU A 463 5.91 -14.43 7.58
N GLN A 464 6.84 -14.43 8.55
CA GLN A 464 6.58 -13.93 9.91
C GLN A 464 6.17 -12.46 9.90
N LYS A 465 6.89 -11.60 9.16
CA LYS A 465 6.55 -10.17 9.04
C LYS A 465 5.20 -9.95 8.34
N LEU A 466 4.88 -10.72 7.29
CA LEU A 466 3.58 -10.63 6.62
C LEU A 466 2.42 -11.10 7.52
N ASN A 467 2.60 -12.18 8.27
CA ASN A 467 1.62 -12.63 9.27
C ASN A 467 1.45 -11.63 10.42
N GLN A 468 2.54 -10.98 10.83
CA GLN A 468 2.48 -9.88 11.80
C GLN A 468 1.66 -8.70 11.24
N ALA A 469 1.88 -8.32 9.97
CA ALA A 469 1.12 -7.28 9.30
C ALA A 469 -0.40 -7.56 9.31
N ILE A 470 -0.78 -8.82 9.00
CA ILE A 470 -2.16 -9.29 9.05
C ILE A 470 -2.72 -9.20 10.47
N SER A 471 -1.97 -9.70 11.46
CA SER A 471 -2.39 -9.73 12.86
C SER A 471 -2.63 -8.33 13.41
N GLU A 472 -1.73 -7.38 13.13
CA GLU A 472 -1.87 -5.97 13.51
C GLU A 472 -3.12 -5.33 12.87
N GLY A 473 -3.39 -5.64 11.60
CA GLY A 473 -4.60 -5.15 10.92
C GLY A 473 -5.89 -5.68 11.52
N LEU A 474 -5.94 -6.98 11.84
CA LEU A 474 -7.10 -7.57 12.52
C LEU A 474 -7.29 -7.01 13.93
N ALA A 475 -6.20 -6.81 14.68
CA ALA A 475 -6.24 -6.18 15.98
C ALA A 475 -6.76 -4.74 15.91
N PHE A 476 -6.30 -3.96 14.92
CA PHE A 476 -6.79 -2.61 14.68
C PHE A 476 -8.29 -2.59 14.33
N LEU A 477 -8.76 -3.49 13.47
CA LEU A 477 -10.19 -3.59 13.11
C LEU A 477 -11.08 -3.96 14.31
N LYS A 478 -10.55 -4.72 15.27
CA LYS A 478 -11.22 -4.96 16.55
C LYS A 478 -11.36 -3.67 17.36
N GLN A 479 -10.30 -2.84 17.43
CA GLN A 479 -10.35 -1.54 18.10
C GLN A 479 -11.37 -0.60 17.45
N VAL A 480 -11.41 -0.54 16.11
CA VAL A 480 -12.43 0.22 15.35
C VAL A 480 -13.84 -0.22 15.74
N THR A 481 -14.07 -1.52 15.84
CA THR A 481 -15.38 -2.07 16.25
C THR A 481 -15.76 -1.68 17.68
N LEU A 482 -14.79 -1.69 18.60
CA LEU A 482 -15.03 -1.26 19.99
C LEU A 482 -15.30 0.25 20.08
N ALA A 483 -14.61 1.07 19.29
CA ALA A 483 -14.83 2.51 19.22
C ALA A 483 -16.20 2.86 18.64
N GLU A 484 -16.61 2.19 17.56
CA GLU A 484 -17.93 2.32 16.93
C GLU A 484 -19.07 1.95 17.91
N GLN A 485 -18.84 0.97 18.78
CA GLN A 485 -19.76 0.57 19.86
C GLN A 485 -19.70 1.50 21.09
N GLY A 486 -18.85 2.53 21.09
CA GLY A 486 -18.66 3.42 22.24
C GLY A 486 -17.99 2.78 23.46
N LYS A 487 -17.36 1.60 23.29
CA LYS A 487 -16.65 0.87 24.35
C LYS A 487 -15.25 1.44 24.60
N ILE A 488 -14.70 2.17 23.64
CA ILE A 488 -13.43 2.89 23.75
C ILE A 488 -13.69 4.33 23.32
N ASN A 489 -13.42 5.28 24.22
CA ASN A 489 -13.79 6.69 24.06
C ASN A 489 -12.61 7.66 24.19
N GLY A 490 -11.41 7.15 24.46
CA GLY A 490 -10.16 7.92 24.48
C GLY A 490 -8.96 7.06 24.08
N PRO A 491 -7.79 7.67 23.89
CA PRO A 491 -7.51 9.10 24.08
C PRO A 491 -8.14 9.96 22.96
N ARG A 492 -8.36 11.26 23.21
CA ARG A 492 -8.95 12.18 22.22
C ARG A 492 -7.91 13.24 21.84
N PRO A 493 -7.84 13.62 20.55
CA PRO A 493 -6.95 14.70 20.14
C PRO A 493 -7.33 15.99 20.88
N PRO A 494 -6.36 16.86 21.22
CA PRO A 494 -6.65 18.19 21.72
C PRO A 494 -7.61 18.86 20.76
N ALA A 495 -8.70 19.43 21.29
CA ALA A 495 -9.65 20.17 20.48
C ALA A 495 -8.87 21.23 19.71
N MET A 496 -8.89 21.16 18.37
CA MET A 496 -8.36 22.24 17.54
C MET A 496 -9.14 23.48 17.92
N GLY A 497 -8.51 24.37 18.68
CA GLY A 497 -9.18 25.49 19.30
C GLY A 497 -9.98 26.23 18.24
N ARG A 498 -11.29 26.34 18.42
CA ARG A 498 -12.04 27.50 17.92
C ARG A 498 -11.63 28.73 18.74
N GLU A 499 -10.34 28.98 18.92
CA GLU A 499 -9.83 30.22 19.46
C GLU A 499 -9.91 31.25 18.32
N GLY A 500 -11.11 31.78 18.10
CA GLY A 500 -11.33 32.74 17.01
C GLY A 500 -12.75 33.20 16.73
N ARG A 501 -13.80 32.61 17.34
CA ARG A 501 -15.08 33.32 17.50
C ARG A 501 -15.23 33.71 18.96
N LYS A 502 -14.44 34.72 19.36
CA LYS A 502 -14.82 35.54 20.51
C LYS A 502 -16.00 36.38 20.05
N ASP A 503 -17.20 36.03 20.52
CA ASP A 503 -18.28 37.00 20.57
C ASP A 503 -17.74 38.23 21.29
N HIS A 504 -17.71 39.36 20.60
CA HIS A 504 -17.45 40.65 21.21
C HIS A 504 -18.61 40.97 22.14
N THR A 505 -18.56 40.51 23.37
CA THR A 505 -19.25 41.14 24.50
C THR A 505 -18.65 40.62 25.80
N GLN A 506 -18.10 41.59 26.56
CA GLN A 506 -17.73 41.52 27.99
C GLN A 506 -16.33 40.98 28.36
N GLN A 507 -15.43 41.96 28.48
CA GLN A 507 -14.23 42.07 29.33
C GLN A 507 -14.52 41.84 30.85
N PRO A 508 -13.55 41.88 31.83
CA PRO A 508 -12.08 42.03 31.76
C PRO A 508 -11.21 41.25 32.81
N PHE A 509 -9.88 41.44 32.70
CA PHE A 509 -8.78 41.36 33.70
C PHE A 509 -8.31 40.00 34.30
N HIS A 510 -7.05 39.62 33.97
CA HIS A 510 -5.99 39.46 34.98
C HIS A 510 -4.55 39.43 34.39
N LYS A 511 -3.73 40.34 34.96
CA LYS A 511 -2.26 40.42 35.21
C LYS A 511 -1.20 40.00 34.15
N PRO A 512 -0.14 40.83 33.99
CA PRO A 512 1.01 40.52 33.14
C PRO A 512 2.00 39.56 33.83
N GLN A 513 2.50 38.57 33.08
CA GLN A 513 3.68 37.79 33.44
C GLN A 513 4.97 38.56 33.10
N PRO A 514 6.07 38.35 33.85
CA PRO A 514 7.28 39.15 33.76
C PRO A 514 8.12 38.80 32.53
N ALA A 515 8.76 39.83 31.97
CA ALA A 515 9.66 39.74 30.83
C ALA A 515 10.85 38.80 31.09
N LEU A 516 11.07 37.89 30.14
CA LEU A 516 12.29 37.08 30.04
C LEU A 516 13.51 37.99 29.88
N ARG A 517 14.49 37.83 30.78
CA ARG A 517 15.79 38.49 30.75
C ARG A 517 16.56 38.11 29.49
N LYS A 518 17.12 39.11 28.80
CA LYS A 518 18.15 38.92 27.76
C LYS A 518 19.41 38.29 28.38
N PRO A 519 20.12 37.40 27.66
CA PRO A 519 21.47 36.98 28.06
C PRO A 519 22.47 38.13 27.87
N PRO A 520 23.57 38.16 28.65
CA PRO A 520 24.57 39.22 28.58
C PRO A 520 25.39 39.14 27.28
N GLU A 521 25.60 40.31 26.67
CA GLU A 521 26.53 40.52 25.55
C GLU A 521 27.98 40.31 26.03
N ASN A 522 28.71 39.41 25.35
CA ASN A 522 30.16 39.29 25.48
C ASN A 522 30.83 40.54 24.88
N ARG A 523 31.43 41.38 25.73
CA ARG A 523 32.37 42.41 25.31
C ARG A 523 33.74 41.76 25.07
N SER A 524 34.18 41.77 23.82
CA SER A 524 35.57 41.56 23.43
C SER A 524 36.41 42.77 23.87
N HIS A 525 37.44 42.52 24.67
CA HIS A 525 38.55 43.45 24.86
C HIS A 525 39.53 43.27 23.70
N SER A 526 39.60 44.26 22.82
CA SER A 526 40.77 44.49 21.97
C SER A 526 41.64 45.55 22.65
N GLN A 527 42.82 45.11 23.10
CA GLN A 527 43.94 45.98 23.46
C GLN A 527 44.55 46.56 22.18
N GLN A 528 44.64 47.89 22.10
CA GLN A 528 45.83 48.67 21.74
C GLN A 528 45.58 50.14 22.03
#